data_AF-A0A3B9N446-F1
#
_entry.id   AF-A0A3B9N446-F1
#
_cell.length_a   1.000
_cell.length_b   1.000
_cell.length_c   1.000
_cell.angle_alpha   90.00
_cell.angle_beta   90.00
_cell.angle_gamma   90.00
#
_symmetry.space_group_name_H-M   'P 1'
#
loop_
_entity.id
_entity.type
_entity.pdbx_description
1 polymer ?
#
loop_
_entity_poly.entity_id
_entity_poly.type
_entity_poly.pdbx_seq_one_letter_code
_entity_poly.pdbx_strand_id
1 'polypeptide(L)'
;MEKRTEEFIEILKNLSGENEISERVISDIDLMKKTLQSRGYEFYTVEHTDDLVGGQGIYNKDVDLVEHYKEVAYIKRGVLTGEWVSMFREEQRYDEIRDAIRDILET
;
A
#
# COMPACT_ATOMS: atom_id res chain seq x y z
N MET A 1 -11.34 -6.89 0.70
CA MET A 1 -10.39 -5.83 1.09
C MET A 1 -10.37 -5.62 2.61
N GLU A 2 -9.29 -5.09 3.20
CA GLU A 2 -9.27 -4.67 4.62
C GLU A 2 -9.96 -3.32 4.83
N LYS A 3 -10.62 -3.16 5.98
CA LYS A 3 -11.39 -1.93 6.30
C LYS A 3 -10.53 -0.65 6.23
N ARG A 4 -9.28 -0.71 6.71
CA ARG A 4 -8.37 0.47 6.68
C ARG A 4 -7.99 0.86 5.26
N THR A 5 -7.93 -0.11 4.36
CA THR A 5 -7.61 0.12 2.95
C THR A 5 -8.82 0.66 2.21
N GLU A 6 -10.02 0.20 2.53
CA GLU A 6 -11.27 0.82 2.05
C GLU A 6 -11.35 2.29 2.47
N GLU A 7 -11.15 2.60 3.76
CA GLU A 7 -11.13 3.97 4.27
C GLU A 7 -10.08 4.84 3.58
N PHE A 8 -8.90 4.27 3.30
CA PHE A 8 -7.85 4.96 2.56
C PHE A 8 -8.25 5.25 1.11
N ILE A 9 -8.87 4.30 0.41
CA ILE A 9 -9.37 4.49 -0.96
C ILE A 9 -10.47 5.55 -0.99
N GLU A 10 -11.38 5.58 -0.02
CA GLU A 10 -12.39 6.64 0.10
C GLU A 10 -11.76 8.03 0.26
N ILE A 11 -10.64 8.14 0.97
CA ILE A 11 -9.88 9.39 1.04
C ILE A 11 -9.36 9.77 -0.34
N LEU A 12 -8.79 8.82 -1.09
CA LEU A 12 -8.25 9.08 -2.44
C LEU A 12 -9.33 9.53 -3.42
N LYS A 13 -10.56 8.99 -3.34
CA LYS A 13 -11.72 9.41 -4.14
C LYS A 13 -12.06 10.90 -4.02
N ASN A 14 -11.71 11.51 -2.89
CA ASN A 14 -12.02 12.91 -2.61
C ASN A 14 -10.90 13.87 -3.03
N LEU A 15 -9.82 13.36 -3.62
CA LEU A 15 -8.71 14.17 -4.12
C LEU A 15 -8.97 14.60 -5.57
N SER A 16 -8.46 15.77 -5.94
CA SER A 16 -8.85 16.47 -7.18
C SER A 16 -8.00 16.11 -8.40
N GLY A 17 -7.02 15.21 -8.25
CA GLY A 17 -6.25 14.70 -9.38
C GLY A 17 -5.12 13.74 -9.00
N GLU A 18 -4.54 13.12 -10.03
CA GLU A 18 -3.48 12.09 -9.94
C GLU A 18 -2.24 12.55 -9.13
N ASN A 19 -1.87 13.84 -9.22
CA ASN A 19 -0.77 14.39 -8.43
C ASN A 19 -1.07 14.36 -6.92
N GLU A 20 -2.28 14.78 -6.50
CA GLU A 20 -2.66 14.76 -5.08
C GLU A 20 -2.77 13.32 -4.56
N ILE A 21 -3.27 12.40 -5.38
CA ILE A 21 -3.32 10.97 -5.07
C ILE A 21 -1.91 10.42 -4.86
N SER A 22 -0.99 10.72 -5.78
CA SER A 22 0.42 10.29 -5.70
C SER A 22 1.09 10.80 -4.43
N GLU A 23 0.97 12.10 -4.14
CA GLU A 23 1.53 12.72 -2.93
C GLU A 23 0.96 12.10 -1.66
N ARG A 24 -0.36 11.84 -1.64
CA ARG A 24 -1.01 11.24 -0.48
C ARG A 24 -0.54 9.81 -0.23
N VAL A 25 -0.48 8.99 -1.28
CA VAL A 25 -0.04 7.60 -1.20
C VAL A 25 1.43 7.51 -0.76
N ILE A 26 2.30 8.39 -1.28
CA ILE A 26 3.71 8.47 -0.86
C ILE A 26 3.80 8.84 0.64
N SER A 27 3.04 9.83 1.08
CA SER A 27 3.05 10.28 2.49
C SER A 27 2.61 9.18 3.45
N ASP A 28 1.50 8.48 3.16
CA ASP A 28 0.96 7.45 4.04
C ASP A 28 1.88 6.22 4.08
N ILE A 29 2.48 5.80 2.94
CA ILE A 29 3.42 4.68 2.95
C ILE A 29 4.69 4.99 3.74
N ASP A 30 5.22 6.21 3.63
CA ASP A 30 6.43 6.62 4.34
C ASP A 30 6.18 6.68 5.85
N LEU A 31 5.00 7.14 6.27
CA LEU A 31 4.60 7.14 7.67
C LEU A 31 4.49 5.71 8.23
N MET A 32 3.86 4.79 7.49
CA MET A 32 3.75 3.40 7.89
C MET A 32 5.10 2.69 7.92
N LYS A 33 5.96 2.94 6.93
CA LYS A 33 7.33 2.42 6.86
C LYS A 33 8.13 2.84 8.09
N LYS A 34 8.12 4.13 8.43
CA LYS A 34 8.77 4.66 9.65
C LYS A 34 8.21 4.02 10.92
N THR A 35 6.89 3.84 10.99
CA THR A 35 6.22 3.18 12.12
C THR A 35 6.68 1.74 12.27
N LEU A 36 6.69 0.95 11.19
CA LEU A 36 7.17 -0.43 11.17
C LEU A 36 8.67 -0.49 11.54
N GLN A 37 9.50 0.39 11.00
CA GLN A 37 10.92 0.48 11.38
C GLN A 37 11.11 0.73 12.88
N SER A 38 10.32 1.65 13.47
CA SER A 38 10.35 1.90 14.92
C SER A 38 9.93 0.69 15.77
N ARG A 39 9.19 -0.26 15.18
CA ARG A 39 8.75 -1.51 15.81
C ARG A 39 9.72 -2.67 15.59
N GLY A 40 10.82 -2.44 14.86
CA GLY A 40 11.88 -3.40 14.59
C GLY A 40 11.77 -4.12 13.25
N TYR A 41 10.91 -3.66 12.34
CA TYR A 41 10.82 -4.23 10.98
C TYR A 41 11.90 -3.67 10.06
N GLU A 42 12.54 -4.58 9.33
CA GLU A 42 13.54 -4.29 8.31
C GLU A 42 12.91 -4.24 6.92
N PHE A 43 13.47 -3.40 6.06
CA PHE A 43 13.09 -3.24 4.67
C PHE A 43 14.32 -3.48 3.81
N TYR A 44 14.14 -4.00 2.60
CA TYR A 44 15.26 -4.16 1.69
C TYR A 44 15.92 -2.80 1.42
N THR A 45 17.25 -2.76 1.47
CA THR A 45 18.04 -1.53 1.35
C THR A 45 18.15 -1.00 -0.07
N VAL A 46 17.51 -1.68 -1.04
CA VAL A 46 17.49 -1.20 -2.42
C VAL A 46 16.65 0.08 -2.39
N GLU A 47 17.31 1.22 -2.64
CA GLU A 47 16.61 2.48 -2.91
C GLU A 47 15.46 2.14 -3.86
N HIS A 48 14.24 2.52 -3.50
CA HIS A 48 12.99 2.23 -4.23
C HIS A 48 12.24 0.92 -3.92
N THR A 49 12.67 0.08 -2.97
CA THR A 49 11.82 -1.03 -2.51
C THR A 49 11.04 -0.67 -1.25
N ASP A 50 9.71 -0.78 -1.34
CA ASP A 50 8.78 -0.79 -0.20
C ASP A 50 8.54 -2.22 0.29
N ASP A 51 9.50 -3.10 0.03
CA ASP A 51 9.41 -4.50 0.36
C ASP A 51 9.98 -4.75 1.76
N LEU A 52 9.13 -5.31 2.62
CA LEU A 52 9.53 -5.86 3.92
C LEU A 52 10.46 -7.05 3.70
N VAL A 53 11.54 -7.14 4.48
CA VAL A 53 12.42 -8.31 4.44
C VAL A 53 11.63 -9.55 4.85
N GLY A 54 11.71 -10.61 4.05
CA GLY A 54 11.01 -11.87 4.32
C GLY A 54 11.51 -12.56 5.60
N GLY A 55 10.65 -13.36 6.24
CA GLY A 55 11.04 -14.19 7.38
C GLY A 55 11.10 -13.48 8.74
N GLN A 56 10.74 -12.19 8.81
CA GLN A 56 10.78 -11.41 10.06
C GLN A 56 9.75 -11.80 11.12
N GLY A 57 8.86 -12.75 10.82
CA GLY A 57 7.75 -13.12 11.69
C GLY A 57 6.80 -11.93 11.85
N ILE A 58 5.66 -11.95 11.18
CA ILE A 58 4.59 -11.02 11.53
C ILE A 58 4.06 -11.50 12.89
N TYR A 59 4.75 -11.15 13.96
CA TYR A 59 4.32 -11.44 15.32
C TYR A 59 2.95 -10.80 15.45
N ASN A 60 1.95 -11.58 15.84
CA ASN A 60 0.51 -11.27 15.86
C ASN A 60 0.08 -9.87 16.36
N LYS A 61 0.97 -9.08 16.95
CA LYS A 61 0.77 -7.69 17.39
C LYS A 61 0.62 -6.66 16.26
N ASP A 62 1.15 -6.91 15.07
CA ASP A 62 1.25 -5.88 14.01
C ASP A 62 0.67 -6.34 12.65
N VAL A 63 -0.09 -7.45 12.63
CA VAL A 63 -0.68 -8.02 11.40
C VAL A 63 -1.44 -6.96 10.61
N ASP A 64 -2.37 -6.25 11.24
CA ASP A 64 -3.20 -5.23 10.58
C ASP A 64 -2.37 -4.10 9.96
N LEU A 65 -1.29 -3.67 10.64
CA LEU A 65 -0.41 -2.62 10.12
C LEU A 65 0.42 -3.11 8.94
N VAL A 66 0.93 -4.34 9.01
CA VAL A 66 1.72 -4.94 7.94
C VAL A 66 0.85 -5.21 6.70
N GLU A 67 -0.37 -5.72 6.89
CA GLU A 67 -1.31 -5.97 5.80
C GLU A 67 -1.73 -4.67 5.12
N HIS A 68 -2.11 -3.65 5.91
CA HIS A 68 -2.44 -2.34 5.36
C HIS A 68 -1.24 -1.69 4.64
N TYR A 69 -0.03 -1.82 5.19
CA TYR A 69 1.19 -1.36 4.54
C TYR A 69 1.40 -2.00 3.16
N LYS A 70 1.22 -3.33 3.05
CA LYS A 70 1.36 -4.04 1.76
C LYS A 70 0.34 -3.58 0.73
N GLU A 71 -0.90 -3.35 1.14
CA GLU A 71 -1.95 -2.87 0.25
C GLU A 71 -1.65 -1.44 -0.24
N VAL A 72 -1.21 -0.54 0.64
CA VAL A 72 -0.83 0.83 0.22
C VAL A 72 0.45 0.85 -0.60
N ALA A 73 1.41 -0.05 -0.34
CA ALA A 73 2.60 -0.22 -1.19
C ALA A 73 2.21 -0.67 -2.60
N TYR A 74 1.23 -1.58 -2.70
CA TYR A 74 0.67 -2.00 -3.98
C TYR A 74 -0.02 -0.84 -4.72
N ILE A 75 -0.83 -0.04 -4.02
CA ILE A 75 -1.44 1.18 -4.58
C ILE A 75 -0.35 2.14 -5.07
N LYS A 76 0.69 2.40 -4.27
CA LYS A 76 1.80 3.28 -4.64
C LYS A 76 2.46 2.84 -5.95
N ARG A 77 2.77 1.55 -6.07
CA ARG A 77 3.36 1.01 -7.29
C ARG A 77 2.43 1.21 -8.49
N GLY A 78 1.16 0.86 -8.34
CA GLY A 78 0.16 1.02 -9.39
C GLY A 78 -0.01 2.47 -9.85
N VAL A 79 -0.07 3.41 -8.91
CA VAL A 79 -0.21 4.86 -9.19
C VAL A 79 1.05 5.44 -9.83
N LEU A 80 2.24 5.10 -9.33
CA LEU A 80 3.48 5.75 -9.79
C LEU A 80 4.11 5.11 -11.04
N THR A 81 3.92 3.81 -11.24
CA THR A 81 4.56 3.07 -12.35
C THR A 81 3.58 2.35 -13.27
N GLY A 82 2.29 2.31 -12.93
CA GLY A 82 1.28 1.55 -13.68
C GLY A 82 1.36 0.04 -13.47
N GLU A 83 2.25 -0.44 -12.59
CA GLU A 83 2.47 -1.87 -12.38
C GLU A 83 1.62 -2.42 -11.23
N TRP A 84 0.75 -3.38 -11.54
CA TRP A 84 -0.19 -4.00 -10.61
C TRP A 84 0.14 -5.49 -10.41
N VAL A 85 1.19 -5.78 -9.63
CA VAL A 85 1.64 -7.17 -9.37
C VAL A 85 0.87 -7.79 -8.21
N SER A 86 -0.12 -8.62 -8.53
CA SER A 86 -0.96 -9.30 -7.52
C SER A 86 -0.19 -10.38 -6.76
N MET A 87 -0.56 -10.60 -5.49
CA MET A 87 -0.03 -11.74 -4.73
C MET A 87 -0.79 -13.02 -5.07
N PHE A 88 -0.08 -14.07 -5.48
CA PHE A 88 -0.65 -15.35 -5.94
C PHE A 88 -1.67 -16.00 -4.99
N ARG A 89 -1.60 -15.72 -3.68
CA ARG A 89 -2.52 -16.28 -2.67
C ARG A 89 -3.67 -15.35 -2.29
N GLU A 90 -3.66 -14.11 -2.78
CA GLU A 90 -4.62 -13.05 -2.42
C GLU A 90 -5.07 -12.28 -3.68
N GLU A 91 -5.04 -12.91 -4.85
CA GLU A 91 -5.26 -12.26 -6.15
C GLU A 91 -6.56 -11.43 -6.17
N GLN A 92 -7.67 -12.00 -5.70
CA GLN A 92 -8.95 -11.31 -5.64
C GLN A 92 -8.90 -10.01 -4.82
N ARG A 93 -8.23 -10.03 -3.66
CA ARG A 93 -8.11 -8.86 -2.77
C ARG A 93 -7.31 -7.75 -3.42
N TYR A 94 -6.23 -8.08 -4.12
CA TYR A 94 -5.38 -7.11 -4.82
C TYR A 94 -6.03 -6.61 -6.11
N ASP A 95 -6.81 -7.44 -6.81
CA ASP A 95 -7.60 -7.04 -7.96
C ASP A 95 -8.70 -6.04 -7.56
N GLU A 96 -9.41 -6.29 -6.45
CA GLU A 96 -10.39 -5.34 -5.89
C GLU A 96 -9.77 -3.96 -5.61
N ILE A 97 -8.55 -3.92 -5.07
CA ILE A 97 -7.83 -2.67 -4.81
C ILE A 97 -7.46 -1.98 -6.13
N ARG A 98 -6.87 -2.72 -7.08
CA ARG A 98 -6.47 -2.19 -8.39
C ARG A 98 -7.65 -1.53 -9.08
N ASP A 99 -8.76 -2.26 -9.19
CA ASP A 99 -9.93 -1.81 -9.94
C ASP A 99 -10.53 -0.56 -9.28
N ALA A 100 -10.64 -0.54 -7.94
CA ALA A 100 -11.09 0.63 -7.21
C ALA A 100 -10.20 1.87 -7.39
N ILE A 101 -8.86 1.70 -7.49
CA ILE A 101 -7.96 2.83 -7.74
C ILE A 101 -8.02 3.29 -9.21
N ARG A 102 -8.14 2.36 -10.16
CA ARG A 102 -8.26 2.73 -11.59
C ARG A 102 -9.51 3.54 -11.86
N ASP A 103 -10.64 3.17 -11.26
CA ASP A 103 -11.89 3.94 -11.36
C ASP A 103 -11.69 5.39 -10.91
N ILE A 104 -10.85 5.64 -9.90
CA ILE A 104 -10.52 6.99 -9.43
C ILE A 104 -9.67 7.74 -10.45
N LEU A 105 -8.66 7.08 -11.02
CA LEU A 105 -7.70 7.70 -11.94
C LEU A 105 -8.29 7.97 -13.34
N GLU A 106 -9.35 7.24 -13.71
CA GLU A 106 -10.04 7.39 -15.01
C GLU A 106 -11.21 8.41 -14.98
N THR A 107 -11.50 9.00 -13.82
CA THR A 107 -12.55 10.03 -13.63
C THR A 107 -12.03 11.44 -13.85
#